data_AF-A0A3E0KS80-F1
#
_entry.id   AF-A0A3E0KS80-F1
#
_cell.length_a   1.000
_cell.length_b   1.000
_cell.length_c   1.000
_cell.angle_alpha   90.00
_cell.angle_beta   90.00
_cell.angle_gamma   90.00
#
_symmetry.space_group_name_H-M   'P 1'
#
loop_
_entity.id
_entity.type
_entity.pdbx_description
1 polymer ?
#
loop_
_entity_poly.entity_id
_entity_poly.type
_entity_poly.pdbx_seq_one_letter_code
_entity_poly.pdbx_strand_id
1 'polypeptide(L)'
;MAVRTGAEFIENLRTAPRDVQVHGERLRSGIADHPAFRSLVRSYARLYDLQHEPALRDIMTYPSPTSGEPVGVSFLMPQTREDLEKRSRMIKVWADHSFGMLGRTADYLNAAVMAMAGAADWFAAADRRFGADIRK
;
A
#
# COMPACT_ATOMS: atom_id res chain seq x y z
N MET A 1 1.19 8.92 -6.65
CA MET A 1 2.55 9.08 -6.08
C MET A 1 3.35 7.83 -6.40
N ALA A 2 4.64 7.99 -6.71
CA ALA A 2 5.53 6.86 -6.96
C ALA A 2 5.60 5.90 -5.76
N VAL A 3 6.02 4.66 -6.00
CA VAL A 3 6.22 3.67 -4.93
C VAL A 3 7.21 4.18 -3.88
N ARG A 4 6.84 4.03 -2.60
CA ARG A 4 7.70 4.41 -1.47
C ARG A 4 8.79 3.36 -1.24
N THR A 5 9.93 3.80 -0.74
CA THR A 5 10.96 2.95 -0.14
C THR A 5 10.61 2.57 1.29
N GLY A 6 11.26 1.55 1.84
CA GLY A 6 11.14 1.18 3.25
C GLY A 6 11.60 2.30 4.19
N ALA A 7 12.62 3.07 3.79
CA ALA A 7 13.10 4.23 4.54
C ALA A 7 12.03 5.32 4.64
N GLU A 8 11.38 5.68 3.52
CA GLU A 8 10.28 6.66 3.50
C GLU A 8 9.07 6.19 4.32
N PHE A 9 8.77 4.88 4.30
CA PHE A 9 7.73 4.29 5.14
C PHE A 9 8.04 4.48 6.63
N ILE A 10 9.27 4.16 7.07
CA ILE A 10 9.69 4.35 8.46
C ILE A 10 9.70 5.82 8.84
N GLU A 11 10.18 6.69 7.96
CA GLU A 11 10.21 8.13 8.21
C GLU A 11 8.80 8.71 8.35
N ASN A 12 7.85 8.25 7.53
CA ASN A 12 6.44 8.60 7.71
C ASN A 12 5.88 8.11 9.06
N LEU A 13 6.33 6.95 9.56
CA LEU A 13 5.96 6.47 10.89
C LEU A 13 6.49 7.37 12.01
N ARG A 14 7.66 7.98 11.83
CA ARG A 14 8.29 8.86 12.82
C ARG A 14 7.75 10.28 12.82
N THR A 15 7.42 10.81 11.65
CA THR A 15 7.05 12.24 11.48
C THR A 15 5.56 12.50 11.54
N ALA A 16 4.72 11.57 11.04
CA ALA A 16 3.29 11.81 11.03
C ALA A 16 2.69 11.69 12.45
N PRO A 17 1.85 12.64 12.89
CA PRO A 17 1.28 12.63 14.22
C PRO A 17 0.38 11.41 14.40
N ARG A 18 0.64 10.65 15.47
CA ARG A 18 -0.13 9.46 15.83
C ARG A 18 -0.36 9.47 17.35
N ASP A 19 -1.44 8.84 17.77
CA ASP A 19 -1.79 8.64 19.16
C ASP A 19 -2.15 7.16 19.35
N VAL A 20 -1.16 6.38 19.77
CA VAL A 20 -1.25 4.92 19.84
C VAL A 20 -1.29 4.50 21.29
N GLN A 21 -2.24 3.66 21.66
CA GLN A 21 -2.23 2.97 22.95
C GLN A 21 -1.83 1.51 22.76
N VAL A 22 -0.85 1.05 23.52
CA VAL A 22 -0.34 -0.33 23.44
C VAL A 22 0.06 -0.80 24.83
N HIS A 23 -0.46 -1.96 25.26
CA HIS A 23 -0.16 -2.54 26.57
C HIS A 23 -0.30 -1.57 27.77
N GLY A 24 -1.24 -0.63 27.71
CA GLY A 24 -1.45 0.39 28.75
C GLY A 24 -0.56 1.64 28.65
N GLU A 25 0.37 1.68 27.70
CA GLU A 25 1.20 2.84 27.39
C GLU A 25 0.57 3.67 26.27
N ARG A 26 0.64 5.01 26.37
CA ARG A 26 0.26 5.95 25.32
C ARG A 26 1.50 6.50 24.62
N LEU A 27 1.63 6.21 23.34
CA LEU A 27 2.72 6.61 22.47
C LEU A 27 2.27 7.70 21.49
N ARG A 28 2.93 8.86 21.54
CA ARG A 28 2.80 9.93 20.54
C ARG A 28 4.03 10.05 19.63
N SER A 29 5.13 9.40 19.99
CA SER A 29 6.40 9.36 19.28
C SER A 29 7.06 8.00 19.50
N GLY A 30 8.15 7.71 18.78
CA GLY A 30 8.92 6.47 18.96
C GLY A 30 8.21 5.18 18.54
N ILE A 31 7.06 5.27 17.87
CA ILE A 31 6.25 4.10 17.46
C ILE A 31 7.06 3.13 16.59
N ALA A 32 7.86 3.66 15.64
CA ALA A 32 8.67 2.84 14.75
C ALA A 32 9.75 2.01 15.48
N ASP A 33 10.21 2.50 16.64
CA ASP A 33 11.33 1.93 17.40
C ASP A 33 10.84 1.17 18.65
N HIS A 34 9.57 1.33 19.03
CA HIS A 34 8.96 0.68 20.19
C HIS A 34 9.00 -0.86 20.08
N PRO A 35 9.33 -1.61 21.15
CA PRO A 35 9.49 -3.07 21.11
C PRO A 35 8.31 -3.85 20.53
N ALA A 36 7.08 -3.38 20.77
CA ALA A 36 5.88 -4.03 20.25
C ALA A 36 5.74 -3.94 18.71
N PHE A 37 6.41 -2.98 18.07
CA PHE A 37 6.21 -2.68 16.64
C PHE A 37 7.48 -2.79 15.80
N ARG A 38 8.67 -2.52 16.36
CA ARG A 38 9.92 -2.36 15.59
C ARG A 38 10.23 -3.49 14.62
N SER A 39 9.95 -4.75 15.01
CA SER A 39 10.19 -5.91 14.15
C SER A 39 9.21 -5.93 12.99
N LEU A 40 7.92 -5.69 13.27
CA LEU A 40 6.88 -5.61 12.26
C LEU A 40 7.11 -4.44 11.29
N VAL A 41 7.50 -3.28 11.82
CA VAL A 41 7.83 -2.09 11.03
C VAL A 41 8.96 -2.39 10.04
N ARG A 42 10.02 -3.09 10.47
CA ARG A 42 11.09 -3.53 9.57
C ARG A 42 10.60 -4.52 8.51
N SER A 43 9.74 -5.47 8.87
CA SER A 43 9.12 -6.39 7.91
C SER A 43 8.30 -5.65 6.85
N TYR A 44 7.48 -4.67 7.26
CA TYR A 44 6.72 -3.84 6.31
C TYR A 44 7.64 -2.98 5.45
N ALA A 45 8.66 -2.35 6.02
CA ALA A 45 9.64 -1.58 5.26
C ALA A 45 10.27 -2.42 4.14
N ARG A 46 10.60 -3.69 4.42
CA ARG A 46 11.13 -4.59 3.39
C ARG A 46 10.15 -4.84 2.25
N LEU A 47 8.84 -4.93 2.51
CA LEU A 47 7.83 -5.06 1.45
C LEU A 47 7.80 -3.83 0.52
N TYR A 48 8.01 -2.64 1.07
CA TYR A 48 8.16 -1.43 0.27
C TYR A 48 9.41 -1.48 -0.59
N ASP A 49 10.55 -1.92 -0.04
CA ASP A 49 11.81 -2.08 -0.78
C ASP A 49 11.69 -3.09 -1.93
N LEU A 50 10.89 -4.16 -1.78
CA LEU A 50 10.66 -5.14 -2.86
C LEU A 50 10.11 -4.50 -4.15
N GLN A 51 9.43 -3.35 -4.05
CA GLN A 51 8.93 -2.63 -5.23
C GLN A 51 10.06 -1.98 -6.05
N HIS A 52 11.25 -1.81 -5.45
CA HIS A 52 12.43 -1.22 -6.06
C HIS A 52 13.47 -2.26 -6.48
N GLU A 53 13.30 -3.53 -6.07
CA GLU A 53 14.20 -4.63 -6.47
C GLU A 53 14.12 -4.84 -7.99
N PRO A 54 15.25 -4.74 -8.74
CA PRO A 54 15.22 -4.79 -10.20
C PRO A 54 14.55 -6.03 -10.78
N ALA A 55 14.73 -7.18 -10.13
CA ALA A 55 14.14 -8.46 -10.55
C ALA A 55 12.62 -8.54 -10.35
N LEU A 56 12.05 -7.68 -9.49
CA LEU A 56 10.64 -7.67 -9.15
C LEU A 56 9.90 -6.44 -9.66
N ARG A 57 10.61 -5.41 -10.11
CA ARG A 57 10.05 -4.10 -10.50
C ARG A 57 8.84 -4.22 -11.43
N ASP A 58 8.92 -5.04 -12.47
CA ASP A 58 7.84 -5.20 -13.46
C ASP A 58 6.62 -5.96 -12.93
N ILE A 59 6.83 -6.79 -11.90
CA ILE A 59 5.77 -7.52 -11.19
C ILE A 59 5.10 -6.61 -10.17
N MET A 60 5.92 -5.84 -9.44
CA MET A 60 5.48 -5.03 -8.31
C MET A 60 4.88 -3.69 -8.73
N THR A 61 5.27 -3.16 -9.89
CA THR A 61 4.91 -1.81 -10.32
C THR A 61 4.38 -1.75 -11.76
N TYR A 62 3.74 -0.64 -12.09
CA TYR A 62 3.36 -0.26 -13.45
C TYR A 62 3.48 1.26 -13.60
N PRO A 63 3.66 1.79 -14.83
CA PRO A 63 3.73 3.23 -15.02
C PRO A 63 2.38 3.87 -14.72
N SER A 64 2.39 4.92 -13.91
CA SER A 64 1.20 5.72 -13.62
C SER A 64 0.62 6.30 -14.92
N PRO A 65 -0.70 6.16 -15.18
CA PRO A 65 -1.32 6.75 -16.36
C PRO A 65 -1.24 8.28 -16.41
N THR A 66 -1.08 8.95 -15.25
CA THR A 66 -1.08 10.41 -15.15
C THR A 66 0.31 11.02 -15.04
N SER A 67 1.29 10.28 -14.52
CA SER A 67 2.64 10.81 -14.24
C SER A 67 3.78 10.02 -14.86
N GLY A 68 3.54 8.83 -15.42
CA GLY A 68 4.58 7.92 -15.92
C GLY A 68 5.42 7.23 -14.82
N GLU A 69 5.54 7.85 -13.64
CA GLU A 69 6.23 7.29 -12.47
C GLU A 69 5.72 5.88 -12.07
N PRO A 70 6.59 5.00 -11.57
CA PRO A 70 6.20 3.66 -11.16
C PRO A 70 5.29 3.70 -9.92
N VAL A 71 4.11 3.10 -10.04
CA VAL A 71 3.12 2.94 -8.96
C VAL A 71 2.86 1.47 -8.69
N GLY A 72 2.50 1.14 -7.45
CA GLY A 72 2.32 -0.25 -7.02
C GLY A 72 1.14 -0.92 -7.71
N VAL A 73 1.33 -2.14 -8.21
CA VAL A 73 0.31 -2.92 -8.94
C VAL A 73 -0.94 -3.21 -8.10
N SER A 74 -0.90 -3.03 -6.77
CA SER A 74 -2.10 -3.13 -5.92
C SER A 74 -3.18 -2.12 -6.30
N PHE A 75 -2.78 -0.99 -6.90
CA PHE A 75 -3.67 0.06 -7.39
C PHE A 75 -4.12 -0.15 -8.85
N LEU A 76 -3.56 -1.12 -9.57
CA LEU A 76 -3.91 -1.38 -10.97
C LEU A 76 -5.38 -1.80 -11.06
N MET A 77 -6.24 -0.98 -11.67
CA MET A 77 -7.63 -1.35 -11.91
C MET A 77 -7.70 -2.35 -13.06
N PRO A 78 -7.98 -3.64 -12.82
CA PRO A 78 -7.87 -4.65 -13.86
C PRO A 78 -9.00 -4.47 -14.88
N GLN A 79 -8.66 -4.49 -16.17
CA GLN A 79 -9.60 -4.46 -17.29
C GLN A 79 -9.50 -5.73 -18.14
N THR A 80 -8.41 -6.49 -17.99
CA THR A 80 -8.14 -7.72 -18.74
C THR A 80 -7.78 -8.90 -17.83
N ARG A 81 -7.72 -10.09 -18.43
CA ARG A 81 -7.25 -11.31 -17.75
C ARG A 81 -5.79 -11.16 -17.33
N GLU A 82 -4.98 -10.53 -18.18
CA GLU A 82 -3.55 -10.29 -17.97
C GLU A 82 -3.32 -9.37 -16.75
N ASP A 83 -4.19 -8.37 -16.55
CA ASP A 83 -4.14 -7.50 -15.37
C ASP A 83 -4.41 -8.30 -14.09
N LEU A 84 -5.40 -9.18 -14.10
CA LEU A 84 -5.72 -10.05 -12.96
C LEU A 84 -4.54 -10.98 -12.63
N GLU A 85 -3.92 -11.58 -13.63
CA GLU A 85 -2.73 -12.40 -13.44
C GLU A 85 -1.56 -11.58 -12.88
N LYS A 86 -1.34 -10.35 -13.40
CA LYS A 86 -0.30 -9.46 -12.91
C LYS A 86 -0.51 -9.11 -11.44
N ARG A 87 -1.74 -8.77 -11.06
CA ARG A 87 -2.12 -8.52 -9.66
C ARG A 87 -1.89 -9.76 -8.79
N SER A 88 -2.30 -10.94 -9.26
CA SER A 88 -2.10 -12.20 -8.52
C SER A 88 -0.62 -12.48 -8.27
N ARG A 89 0.24 -12.28 -9.27
CA ARG A 89 1.69 -12.43 -9.12
C ARG A 89 2.26 -11.45 -8.11
N MET A 90 1.85 -10.18 -8.16
CA MET A 90 2.31 -9.17 -7.20
C MET A 90 1.92 -9.52 -5.76
N ILE A 91 0.64 -9.81 -5.52
CA ILE A 91 0.14 -10.16 -4.18
C ILE A 91 0.89 -11.38 -3.64
N LYS A 92 1.15 -12.37 -4.51
CA LYS A 92 1.93 -13.55 -4.15
C LYS A 92 3.36 -13.22 -3.71
N VAL A 93 4.04 -12.25 -4.32
CA VAL A 93 5.39 -11.84 -3.89
C VAL A 93 5.40 -11.37 -2.43
N TRP A 94 4.43 -10.54 -2.03
CA TRP A 94 4.33 -10.07 -0.65
C TRP A 94 3.87 -11.16 0.32
N ALA A 95 2.93 -12.02 -0.10
CA ALA A 95 2.52 -13.16 0.68
C ALA A 95 3.67 -14.13 0.93
N ASP A 96 4.43 -14.50 -0.10
CA ASP A 96 5.59 -15.40 0.00
C ASP A 96 6.69 -14.80 0.87
N HIS A 97 6.99 -13.50 0.70
CA HIS A 97 8.00 -12.82 1.52
C HIS A 97 7.66 -12.80 3.01
N SER A 98 6.37 -12.75 3.33
CA SER A 98 5.86 -12.76 4.70
C SER A 98 5.46 -14.15 5.20
N PHE A 99 5.71 -15.21 4.44
CA PHE A 99 5.24 -16.57 4.71
C PHE A 99 3.72 -16.65 4.95
N GLY A 100 2.95 -15.75 4.34
CA GLY A 100 1.50 -15.62 4.52
C GLY A 100 1.07 -15.06 5.88
N MET A 101 2.01 -14.66 6.75
CA MET A 101 1.69 -14.24 8.12
C MET A 101 1.22 -12.78 8.20
N LEU A 102 1.57 -11.94 7.22
CA LEU A 102 1.14 -10.55 7.18
C LEU A 102 -0.14 -10.40 6.35
N GLY A 103 -1.31 -10.69 6.95
CA GLY A 103 -2.60 -10.62 6.25
C GLY A 103 -3.17 -9.21 6.02
N ARG A 104 -2.51 -8.17 6.52
CA ARG A 104 -2.97 -6.75 6.45
C ARG A 104 -1.93 -5.84 5.80
N THR A 105 -1.14 -6.39 4.89
CA THR A 105 -0.20 -5.62 4.06
C THR A 105 -0.92 -4.58 3.20
N ALA A 106 -0.19 -3.58 2.72
CA ALA A 106 -0.82 -2.43 2.07
C ALA A 106 -1.62 -2.81 0.80
N ASP A 107 -1.23 -3.86 0.08
CA ASP A 107 -1.91 -4.37 -1.11
C ASP A 107 -3.37 -4.76 -0.83
N TYR A 108 -3.66 -5.24 0.39
CA TYR A 108 -5.03 -5.53 0.83
C TYR A 108 -5.92 -4.28 0.84
N LEU A 109 -5.52 -3.20 1.54
CA LEU A 109 -6.32 -1.97 1.59
C LEU A 109 -6.26 -1.18 0.28
N ASN A 110 -5.13 -1.21 -0.41
CA ASN A 110 -5.00 -0.60 -1.73
C ASN A 110 -5.99 -1.20 -2.74
N ALA A 111 -6.26 -2.51 -2.65
CA ALA A 111 -7.28 -3.16 -3.48
C ALA A 111 -8.69 -2.62 -3.21
N ALA A 112 -9.04 -2.36 -1.94
CA ALA A 112 -10.31 -1.75 -1.57
C ALA A 112 -10.41 -0.31 -2.10
N VAL A 113 -9.36 0.51 -1.94
CA VAL A 113 -9.31 1.88 -2.47
C VAL A 113 -9.46 1.89 -3.99
N MET A 114 -8.74 1.02 -4.69
CA MET A 114 -8.85 0.83 -6.14
C MET A 114 -10.28 0.47 -6.56
N ALA A 115 -10.92 -0.46 -5.87
CA ALA A 115 -12.30 -0.86 -6.16
C ALA A 115 -13.29 0.30 -5.94
N MET A 116 -13.12 1.07 -4.86
CA MET A 116 -13.95 2.25 -4.59
C MET A 116 -13.77 3.32 -5.68
N ALA A 117 -12.54 3.56 -6.15
CA ALA A 117 -12.27 4.47 -7.25
C ALA A 117 -12.93 3.99 -8.56
N GLY A 118 -12.96 2.68 -8.82
CA GLY A 118 -13.68 2.08 -9.95
C GLY A 118 -15.20 2.24 -9.85
N ALA A 119 -15.74 2.31 -8.63
CA ALA A 119 -17.15 2.54 -8.34
C ALA A 119 -17.50 4.03 -8.15
N ALA A 120 -16.66 4.96 -8.60
CA ALA A 120 -16.84 6.39 -8.33
C ALA A 120 -18.22 6.96 -8.74
N ASP A 121 -18.83 6.45 -9.80
CA ASP A 121 -20.15 6.92 -10.24
C ASP A 121 -21.26 6.51 -9.27
N TRP A 122 -21.10 5.40 -8.55
CA TRP A 122 -22.00 5.01 -7.46
C TRP A 122 -21.94 6.00 -6.31
N PHE A 123 -20.75 6.45 -5.93
CA PHE A 123 -20.58 7.50 -4.91
C PHE A 123 -21.12 8.86 -5.38
N ALA A 124 -20.97 9.17 -6.68
CA ALA A 124 -21.48 10.40 -7.28
C ALA A 124 -23.01 10.52 -7.24
N ALA A 125 -23.73 9.40 -7.14
CA ALA A 125 -25.19 9.37 -7.04
C ALA A 125 -25.71 10.01 -5.75
N ALA A 126 -24.94 9.92 -4.65
CA ALA A 126 -25.26 10.60 -3.40
C ALA A 126 -24.87 12.09 -3.44
N ASP A 127 -23.65 12.38 -3.91
CA ASP A 127 -23.16 13.74 -4.17
C ASP A 127 -22.03 13.68 -5.19
N ARG A 128 -22.07 14.51 -6.24
CA ARG A 128 -21.04 14.55 -7.29
C ARG A 128 -19.63 14.73 -6.73
N ARG A 129 -19.48 15.41 -5.59
CA ARG A 129 -18.18 15.61 -4.91
C ARG A 129 -17.57 14.29 -4.46
N PHE A 130 -18.36 13.34 -3.99
CA PHE A 130 -17.84 12.04 -3.53
C PHE A 130 -17.24 11.20 -4.66
N GLY A 131 -17.86 11.25 -5.85
CA GLY A 131 -17.28 10.62 -7.04
C GLY A 131 -15.99 11.30 -7.53
N ALA A 132 -15.85 12.61 -7.30
CA ALA A 132 -14.62 13.33 -7.63
C ALA A 132 -13.51 13.06 -6.61
N ASP A 133 -13.84 12.97 -5.31
CA ASP A 133 -12.85 12.79 -4.25
C ASP A 133 -12.29 11.37 -4.20
N ILE A 134 -13.09 10.34 -4.48
CA ILE A 134 -12.62 8.95 -4.47
C ILE A 134 -11.65 8.62 -5.62
N ARG A 135 -11.54 9.49 -6.63
CA ARG A 135 -10.60 9.37 -7.76
C ARG A 135 -9.27 10.11 -7.53
N LYS A 136 -9.14 10.88 -6.45
CA LYS A 136 -7.94 11.64 -6.09
C LYS A 136 -7.05 10.86 -5.13
#